data_AF-A0AAW2SEB3-F1
#
_entry.id   AF-A0AAW2SEB3-F1
#
_cell.length_a   1.000
_cell.length_b   1.000
_cell.length_c   1.000
_cell.angle_alpha   90.00
_cell.angle_beta   90.00
_cell.angle_gamma   90.00
#
_symmetry.space_group_name_H-M   'P 1'
#
loop_
_entity.id
_entity.type
_entity.pdbx_description
1 polymer ?
#
loop_
_entity_poly.entity_id
_entity_poly.type
_entity_poly.pdbx_seq_one_letter_code
_entity_poly.pdbx_strand_id
1 'polypeptide(L)' 'MYLQFYINENGDKVYTTKKESPLGLATQSAHPARFSPDDKYQRQRVLLKKRFVKIESVVYLCFAKQ' A
#
# COMPACT_ATOMS: atom_id res chain seq x y z
N MET A 1 -2.27 -5.27 11.45
CA MET A 1 -2.93 -4.03 11.93
C MET A 1 -4.39 -4.08 11.53
N TYR A 2 -5.28 -3.59 12.39
CA TYR A 2 -6.73 -3.65 12.16
C TYR A 2 -7.24 -2.54 11.24
N LEU A 3 -6.50 -1.43 11.12
CA LEU A 3 -6.91 -0.30 10.32
C LEU A 3 -6.71 -0.60 8.83
N GLN A 4 -7.83 -0.61 8.11
CA GLN A 4 -7.91 -0.75 6.66
C GLN A 4 -8.39 0.57 6.04
N PHE A 5 -8.26 0.72 4.73
CA PHE A 5 -8.86 1.80 3.98
C PHE A 5 -9.28 1.35 2.58
N TYR A 6 -10.17 2.14 1.98
CA TYR A 6 -10.50 2.09 0.57
C TYR A 6 -10.51 3.51 -0.02
N ILE A 7 -10.50 3.61 -1.35
CA ILE A 7 -10.48 4.88 -2.07
C ILE A 7 -11.90 5.14 -2.57
N ASN A 8 -12.45 6.31 -2.22
CA ASN A 8 -13.75 6.76 -2.71
C ASN A 8 -13.67 7.22 -4.17
N GLU A 9 -14.82 7.43 -4.81
CA GLU A 9 -14.92 8.02 -6.16
C GLU A 9 -14.24 9.39 -6.26
N ASN A 10 -14.21 10.14 -5.15
CA ASN A 10 -13.54 11.43 -5.04
C ASN A 10 -12.00 11.32 -4.90
N GLY A 11 -11.45 10.12 -4.77
CA GLY A 11 -10.02 9.87 -4.54
C GLY A 11 -9.58 9.93 -3.08
N ASP A 12 -10.50 10.18 -2.14
CA ASP A 12 -10.18 10.24 -0.71
C ASP A 12 -10.06 8.85 -0.08
N LYS A 13 -9.16 8.73 0.90
CA LYS A 13 -9.00 7.50 1.69
C LYS A 13 -10.02 7.46 2.82
N VAL A 14 -10.91 6.48 2.79
CA VAL A 14 -11.83 6.21 3.90
C VAL A 14 -11.34 5.04 4.71
N TYR A 15 -11.15 5.28 6.01
CA TYR A 15 -10.65 4.27 6.93
C TYR A 15 -11.79 3.43 7.49
N THR A 16 -11.52 2.13 7.63
CA THR A 16 -12.48 1.16 8.15
C THR A 16 -11.74 0.02 8.87
N THR A 17 -12.46 -0.71 9.72
CA THR A 17 -11.95 -1.96 10.33
C THR A 17 -12.45 -3.20 9.58
N LYS A 18 -13.44 -3.02 8.68
CA LYS A 18 -13.98 -4.10 7.86
C LYS A 18 -13.00 -4.46 6.75
N LYS A 19 -13.02 -5.73 6.33
CA LYS A 19 -12.18 -6.25 5.24
C LYS A 19 -12.74 -5.95 3.84
N GLU A 20 -14.00 -5.55 3.79
CA GLU A 20 -14.74 -5.31 2.55
C GLU A 20 -15.28 -3.87 2.54
N SER A 21 -15.19 -3.25 1.37
CA SER A 21 -15.77 -1.95 1.08
C SER A 21 -17.28 -2.07 0.90
N PRO A 22 -18.05 -0.96 0.96
CA PRO A 22 -19.49 -1.00 0.68
C PRO A 22 -19.84 -1.51 -0.73
N LEU A 23 -18.86 -1.51 -1.65
CA LEU A 23 -18.98 -2.03 -3.01
C LEU A 23 -18.53 -3.51 -3.13
N GLY A 24 -18.21 -4.16 -2.01
CA GLY A 24 -17.71 -5.55 -1.98
C GLY A 24 -16.25 -5.71 -2.41
N LEU A 25 -15.49 -4.62 -2.55
CA LEU A 25 -14.06 -4.69 -2.88
C LEU A 25 -13.22 -4.92 -1.63
N ALA A 26 -12.13 -5.67 -1.76
CA ALA A 26 -11.21 -5.89 -0.66
C ALA A 26 -10.50 -4.59 -0.25
N THR A 27 -10.49 -4.31 1.06
CA THR A 27 -9.84 -3.12 1.62
C THR A 27 -8.33 -3.34 1.78
N GLN A 28 -7.55 -2.25 1.76
CA GLN A 28 -6.10 -2.29 1.86
C GLN A 28 -5.61 -1.84 3.25
N SER A 29 -4.47 -2.37 3.70
CA SER A 29 -3.88 -2.00 4.99
C SER A 29 -3.47 -0.53 5.01
N ALA A 30 -3.92 0.22 6.01
CA ALA A 30 -3.53 1.62 6.18
C ALA A 30 -2.07 1.80 6.61
N HIS A 31 -1.41 0.71 7.02
CA HIS A 31 -0.05 0.75 7.53
C HIS A 31 0.96 0.33 6.45
N PRO A 32 2.09 1.05 6.33
CA PRO A 32 3.15 0.69 5.39
C PRO A 32 3.82 -0.63 5.82
N ALA A 33 4.43 -1.34 4.87
CA ALA A 33 5.23 -2.50 5.23
C ALA A 33 6.47 -2.11 6.03
N ARG A 34 6.83 -3.00 6.96
CA ARG A 34 7.99 -2.84 7.82
C ARG A 34 9.28 -2.91 6.99
N PHE A 35 10.14 -1.92 7.18
CA PHE A 35 11.50 -1.98 6.64
C PHE A 35 12.29 -3.10 7.32
N SER A 36 12.97 -3.94 6.52
CA SER A 36 13.89 -4.98 7.01
C SER A 36 15.19 -4.85 6.24
N PRO A 37 16.34 -4.72 6.92
CA PRO A 37 17.63 -4.54 6.25
C PRO A 37 18.10 -5.78 5.48
N ASP A 38 17.62 -6.97 5.85
CA ASP A 38 17.91 -8.27 5.20
C ASP A 38 16.95 -8.61 4.05
N ASP A 39 16.18 -7.64 3.54
CA ASP A 39 15.23 -7.91 2.45
C ASP A 39 15.95 -8.16 1.11
N LYS A 40 16.11 -9.45 0.78
CA LYS A 40 16.72 -9.96 -0.47
C LYS A 40 16.12 -9.35 -1.75
N TYR A 41 14.88 -8.86 -1.71
CA TYR A 41 14.15 -8.39 -2.91
C TYR A 41 14.03 -6.87 -3.01
N GLN A 42 14.72 -6.12 -2.14
CA GLN A 42 14.66 -4.66 -2.13
C GLN A 42 15.08 -4.04 -3.48
N ARG A 43 16.16 -4.54 -4.10
CA ARG A 43 16.68 -4.01 -5.38
C ARG A 43 15.67 -4.18 -6.52
N GLN A 44 15.06 -5.36 -6.61
CA GLN A 44 14.07 -5.72 -7.61
C GLN A 44 12.83 -4.85 -7.48
N ARG A 45 12.41 -4.58 -6.23
CA ARG A 45 11.26 -3.72 -5.93
C ARG A 45 11.46 -2.28 -6.40
N VAL A 46 12.64 -1.71 -6.18
CA VAL A 46 12.99 -0.37 -6.67
C VAL A 46 12.99 -0.31 -8.19
N LEU A 47 13.55 -1.33 -8.86
CA LEU A 47 13.57 -1.40 -10.33
C LEU A 47 12.16 -1.49 -10.93
N LEU A 48 11.27 -2.32 -10.35
CA LEU A 48 9.89 -2.42 -10.79
C LEU A 48 9.14 -1.10 -10.63
N LYS A 49 9.32 -0.39 -9.51
CA LYS A 49 8.72 0.94 -9.29
C LYS A 49 9.20 1.98 -10.30
N LYS A 50 10.48 1.95 -10.68
CA LYS A 50 11.02 2.87 -11.71
C LYS A 50 10.46 2.57 -13.10
N ARG A 51 10.26 1.29 -13.44
CA ARG A 51 9.72 0.88 -14.75
C ARG A 51 8.23 1.17 -14.86
N PHE A 52 7.48 0.95 -13.78
CA PHE A 52 6.04 1.12 -13.73
C PHE A 52 5.71 2.23 -12.75
N VAL A 53 5.57 3.45 -13.27
CA VAL A 53 5.28 4.70 -12.52
C VAL A 53 4.04 4.56 -11.62
N LYS A 54 3.11 3.67 -11.96
CA LYS A 54 1.79 3.45 -11.32
C LYS A 54 1.62 2.14 -10.55
N ILE A 55 2.68 1.43 -10.12
CA ILE A 55 2.46 0.33 -9.17
C ILE A 55 2.17 0.94 -7.79
N GLU A 56 0.91 1.33 -7.58
CA GLU A 56 0.35 1.59 -6.25
C GLU A 56 0.17 0.27 -5.50
N SER A 57 1.29 -0.39 -5.20
CA SER A 57 1.31 -1.35 -4.12
C SER A 57 1.41 -0.56 -2.82
N VAL A 58 0.30 -0.46 -2.09
CA VAL A 58 0.18 0.14 -0.74
C VAL A 58 1.17 -0.45 0.27
N VAL A 59 1.90 -1.48 -0.13
CA VAL A 59 2.90 -2.16 0.67
C VAL A 59 4.18 -1.31 0.86
N TYR A 60 4.60 -0.41 -0.05
CA TYR A 60 5.94 0.21 0.09
C TYR A 60 6.01 1.72 -0.19
N LEU A 61 5.57 2.51 0.80
CA LEU A 61 5.95 3.92 0.96
C LEU A 61 7.06 4.12 2.00
N CYS A 62 7.87 3.09 2.31
CA CYS A 62 8.94 3.22 3.31
C CYS A 62 10.27 3.79 2.75
N PHE A 63 10.42 3.93 1.43
CA PHE A 63 11.68 4.35 0.80
C PHE A 63 11.76 5.82 0.36
N ALA A 64 10.65 6.57 0.42
CA ALA A 64 10.58 7.92 -0.15
C ALA A 64 10.46 9.04 0.89
N LYS A 65 10.66 8.73 2.19
CA LYS A 65 10.58 9.71 3.28
C LYS A 65 11.78 9.68 4.24
N GLN A 66 12.93 9.18 3.79
CA GLN A 66 14.22 9.42 4.42
C GLN A 66 15.09 10.21 3.45
#